data_AF-A0A3L7XM76-F1
#
_entry.id   AF-A0A3L7XM76-F1
#
_cell.length_a   1.000
_cell.length_b   1.000
_cell.length_c   1.000
_cell.angle_alpha   90.00
_cell.angle_beta   90.00
_cell.angle_gamma   90.00
#
_symmetry.space_group_name_H-M   'P 1'
#
loop_
_entity.id
_entity.type
_entity.pdbx_description
1 polymer ?
#
loop_
_entity_poly.entity_id
_entity_poly.type
_entity_poly.pdbx_seq_one_letter_code
_entity_poly.pdbx_strand_id
1 'polypeptide(L)' 'MQEHCEWSARAEHTERIIAAALRAADPAAAVGRVLVRAGALLQAGARSYNLAGVRRVRVLGIGK' A
#
# COMPACT_ATOMS: atom_id res chain seq x y z
N MET A 1 9.98 -40.43 -5.00
CA MET A 1 10.54 -39.13 -5.45
C MET A 1 9.48 -38.35 -6.24
N GLN A 2 8.29 -38.17 -5.66
CA GLN A 2 7.17 -37.45 -6.30
C GLN A 2 6.49 -36.56 -5.25
N GLU A 3 6.30 -37.08 -4.03
CA GLU A 3 5.73 -36.32 -2.89
C GLU A 3 6.55 -35.08 -2.48
N HIS A 4 7.89 -35.12 -2.61
CA HIS A 4 8.75 -33.97 -2.33
C HIS A 4 8.52 -32.79 -3.29
N CYS A 5 8.11 -33.05 -4.54
CA CYS A 5 7.91 -32.01 -5.55
C CYS A 5 6.59 -31.24 -5.36
N GLU A 6 5.57 -31.92 -4.84
CA GLU A 6 4.27 -31.31 -4.53
C GLU A 6 4.32 -30.44 -3.27
N TRP A 7 5.11 -30.84 -2.26
CA TRP A 7 5.31 -30.05 -1.06
C TRP A 7 6.09 -28.76 -1.34
N SER A 8 7.16 -28.82 -2.13
CA SER A 8 7.93 -27.62 -2.50
C SER A 8 7.11 -26.63 -3.33
N ALA A 9 6.29 -27.12 -4.26
CA ALA A 9 5.41 -26.26 -5.07
C ALA A 9 4.32 -25.58 -4.20
N ARG A 10 3.77 -26.30 -3.21
CA ARG A 10 2.82 -25.73 -2.24
C ARG A 10 3.48 -24.68 -1.32
N ALA A 11 4.70 -24.94 -0.88
CA ALA A 11 5.46 -23.98 -0.07
C ALA A 11 5.72 -22.68 -0.85
N GLU A 12 6.21 -22.79 -2.09
CA GLU A 12 6.45 -21.62 -2.95
C GLU A 12 5.17 -20.82 -3.22
N HIS A 13 4.05 -21.50 -3.48
CA HIS A 13 2.76 -20.82 -3.69
C HIS A 13 2.32 -20.07 -2.43
N THR A 14 2.49 -20.68 -1.26
CA THR A 14 2.13 -20.10 0.04
C THR A 14 2.99 -18.86 0.34
N GLU A 15 4.30 -18.94 0.10
CA GLU A 15 5.23 -17.81 0.26
C GLU A 15 4.85 -16.64 -0.65
N ARG A 16 4.46 -16.90 -1.91
CA ARG A 16 4.02 -15.85 -2.83
C ARG A 16 2.76 -15.13 -2.32
N ILE A 17 1.80 -15.87 -1.76
CA ILE A 17 0.58 -15.29 -1.17
C ILE A 17 0.94 -14.44 0.04
N ILE A 18 1.74 -14.97 0.96
CA ILE A 18 2.16 -14.24 2.17
C ILE A 18 2.91 -12.96 1.79
N ALA A 19 3.85 -13.04 0.86
CA ALA A 19 4.59 -11.88 0.38
C ALA A 19 3.67 -10.83 -0.28
N ALA A 20 2.65 -11.27 -1.02
CA ALA A 20 1.66 -10.37 -1.60
C ALA A 20 0.80 -9.69 -0.52
N ALA A 21 0.39 -10.43 0.50
CA ALA A 21 -0.36 -9.89 1.63
C ALA A 21 0.47 -8.87 2.44
N LEU A 22 1.75 -9.17 2.69
CA LEU A 22 2.68 -8.25 3.36
C LEU A 22 2.89 -6.97 2.55
N ARG A 23 3.05 -7.08 1.22
CA ARG A 23 3.11 -5.91 0.33
C ARG A 23 1.80 -5.13 0.32
N ALA A 24 0.65 -5.81 0.40
CA ALA A 24 -0.64 -5.15 0.48
C ALA A 24 -0.79 -4.37 1.79
N ALA A 25 -0.21 -4.87 2.88
CA ALA A 25 -0.19 -4.25 4.21
C ALA A 25 0.91 -3.20 4.41
N ASP A 26 1.80 -2.98 3.42
CA ASP A 26 2.84 -1.95 3.50
C ASP A 26 2.23 -0.55 3.67
N PRO A 27 2.48 0.17 4.78
CA PRO A 27 1.95 1.50 5.02
C PRO A 27 2.34 2.50 3.94
N ALA A 28 3.56 2.42 3.40
CA ALA A 28 4.02 3.35 2.38
C ALA A 28 3.24 3.15 1.07
N ALA A 29 3.10 1.91 0.61
CA ALA A 29 2.27 1.57 -0.54
C ALA A 29 0.78 1.88 -0.31
N ALA A 30 0.26 1.68 0.90
CA ALA A 30 -1.12 2.03 1.25
C ALA A 30 -1.37 3.55 1.12
N VAL A 31 -0.47 4.37 1.67
CA VAL A 31 -0.53 5.83 1.52
C VAL A 31 -0.43 6.23 0.06
N GLY A 32 0.51 5.67 -0.70
CA GLY A 32 0.68 5.98 -2.12
C GLY A 32 -0.53 5.65 -2.99
N ARG A 33 -1.28 4.60 -2.66
CA ARG A 33 -2.53 4.23 -3.37
C ARG A 33 -3.70 5.17 -3.05
N VAL A 34 -3.72 5.75 -1.86
CA VAL A 34 -4.86 6.53 -1.35
C VAL A 34 -4.64 8.03 -1.53
N LEU A 35 -3.40 8.51 -1.44
CA LEU A 35 -3.06 9.92 -1.56
C LEU A 35 -2.37 10.23 -2.89
N VAL A 36 -3.06 10.93 -3.77
CA VAL A 36 -2.55 11.38 -5.05
C VAL A 36 -2.63 12.90 -5.12
N ARG A 37 -1.55 13.55 -5.55
CA ARG A 37 -1.53 15.00 -5.74
C ARG A 37 -1.23 15.33 -7.20
N ALA A 38 -2.08 16.16 -7.80
CA ALA A 38 -1.89 16.73 -9.13
C ALA A 38 -2.01 18.25 -9.04
N GLY A 39 -0.87 18.95 -9.07
CA GLY A 39 -0.82 20.40 -8.90
C GLY A 39 -1.35 20.84 -7.53
N ALA A 40 -2.44 21.62 -7.55
CA ALA A 40 -3.14 22.07 -6.34
C ALA A 40 -4.22 21.09 -5.86
N LEU A 41 -4.58 20.08 -6.65
CA LEU A 41 -5.59 19.11 -6.23
C LEU A 41 -4.92 17.97 -5.46
N LEU A 42 -5.38 17.72 -4.23
CA LEU A 42 -5.04 16.55 -3.44
C LEU A 42 -6.24 15.63 -3.36
N GLN A 43 -6.08 14.40 -3.78
CA GLN A 43 -7.08 13.35 -3.67
C GLN A 43 -6.67 12.39 -2.55
N ALA A 44 -7.58 12.14 -1.62
CA ALA A 44 -7.41 11.25 -0.48
C ALA A 44 -8.57 10.23 -0.48
N GLY A 45 -8.33 9.08 -1.12
CA GLY A 45 -9.35 8.09 -1.39
C GLY A 45 -10.50 8.70 -2.20
N ALA A 46 -11.70 8.70 -1.61
CA ALA A 46 -12.90 9.26 -2.24
C ALA A 46 -13.05 10.80 -2.08
N ARG A 47 -12.14 11.46 -1.36
CA ARG A 47 -12.23 12.90 -1.09
C ARG A 47 -11.22 13.69 -1.92
N SER A 48 -11.61 14.87 -2.35
CA SER A 48 -10.75 15.81 -3.09
C SER A 48 -10.66 17.14 -2.35
N TYR A 49 -9.44 17.67 -2.29
CA TYR A 49 -9.11 18.92 -1.59
C TYR A 49 -8.37 19.84 -2.56
N ASN A 50 -8.84 21.08 -2.69
CA ASN A 50 -8.10 22.11 -3.41
C ASN A 50 -7.12 22.79 -2.44
N LEU A 51 -5.84 22.70 -2.74
CA LEU A 51 -4.74 23.30 -1.98
C LEU A 51 -4.36 24.70 -2.49
N ALA A 52 -5.08 25.27 -3.45
CA ALA A 52 -4.87 26.65 -3.89
C ALA A 52 -5.03 27.60 -2.69
N GLY A 53 -4.00 28.40 -2.41
CA GLY A 53 -3.97 29.30 -1.25
C GLY A 53 -3.61 28.64 0.08
N VAL A 54 -3.45 27.30 0.12
CA VAL A 54 -2.96 26.61 1.32
C VAL A 54 -1.46 26.82 1.45
N ARG A 55 -1.05 27.62 2.43
CA ARG A 55 0.38 27.95 2.65
C ARG A 55 1.20 26.78 3.19
N ARG A 56 0.60 25.92 4.02
CA ARG A 56 1.25 24.78 4.66
C ARG A 56 0.28 23.62 4.86
N VAL A 57 0.75 22.41 4.62
CA VAL A 57 0.09 21.16 5.01
C VAL A 57 0.83 20.59 6.22
N ARG A 58 0.09 20.18 7.26
CA ARG A 58 0.66 19.53 8.44
C ARG A 58 0.20 18.07 8.45
N VAL A 59 1.14 17.16 8.71
CA VAL A 59 0.88 15.72 8.78
C VAL A 59 1.14 15.26 10.21
N LEU A 60 0.21 14.49 10.77
CA LEU A 60 0.35 13.86 12.08
C LEU A 60 0.19 12.36 11.89
N GLY A 61 1.25 11.60 12.13
CA GLY A 61 1.20 10.14 12.19
C GLY A 61 1.07 9.68 13.64
N ILE A 62 0.12 8.78 13.90
CA ILE A 62 -0.08 8.17 15.23
C ILE A 62 -0.16 6.66 15.04
N GLY A 63 0.70 5.90 15.71
CA GLY A 63 0.71 4.44 15.62
C GLY A 63 2.10 3.83 15.81
N LYS A 64 2.18 2.51 15.72
CA LYS A 64 3.43 1.76 15.57
C LYS A 64 3.83 1.70 14.11
#